data_AF-A0A2W4RVR2-F1
#
_entry.id   AF-A0A2W4RVR2-F1
#
_cell.length_a   1.000
_cell.length_b   1.000
_cell.length_c   1.000
_cell.angle_alpha   90.00
_cell.angle_beta   90.00
_cell.angle_gamma   90.00
#
_symmetry.space_group_name_H-M   'P 1'
#
loop_
_entity.id
_entity.type
_entity.pdbx_description
1 polymer ?
#
loop_
_entity_poly.entity_id
_entity_poly.type
_entity_poly.pdbx_seq_one_letter_code
_entity_poly.pdbx_strand_id
1 'polypeptide(L)'
;MRVLHWVLCSALLLFAATQYNDPDWYYWGLVYLIAAYWSYLAARASERLVSWPLARYGAPISILFFLVGFASLAHTIDSNWIHVEEAREAVGYLICAIATIIAVLDAYRLASARGLNRSSS
;
A
#
# COMPACT_ATOMS: atom_id res chain seq x y z
N MET A 1 12.21 9.98 4.72
CA MET A 1 11.52 8.78 4.23
C MET A 1 11.36 8.70 2.71
N ARG A 2 11.62 9.76 1.93
CA ARG A 2 11.45 9.74 0.46
C ARG A 2 12.13 8.57 -0.26
N VAL A 3 13.36 8.23 0.10
CA VAL A 3 14.09 7.10 -0.51
C VAL A 3 13.38 5.77 -0.22
N LEU A 4 12.92 5.55 1.02
CA LEU A 4 12.14 4.36 1.39
C LEU A 4 10.88 4.23 0.52
N HIS A 5 10.14 5.31 0.32
CA HIS A 5 8.93 5.29 -0.51
C HIS A 5 9.23 4.98 -1.98
N TRP A 6 10.37 5.43 -2.52
CA TRP A 6 10.81 5.01 -3.85
C TRP A 6 11.16 3.53 -3.91
N VAL A 7 11.87 3.02 -2.91
CA VAL A 7 12.20 1.59 -2.82
C VAL A 7 10.92 0.75 -2.74
N LEU A 8 9.96 1.13 -1.89
CA LEU A 8 8.68 0.45 -1.76
C LEU A 8 7.87 0.51 -3.06
N CYS A 9 7.79 1.69 -3.69
CA CYS A 9 7.13 1.87 -4.99
C CYS A 9 7.74 0.93 -6.05
N SER A 10 9.07 0.93 -6.18
CA SER A 10 9.77 0.05 -7.13
C SER A 10 9.54 -1.43 -6.83
N ALA A 11 9.60 -1.84 -5.56
CA ALA A 11 9.35 -3.23 -5.17
C ALA A 11 7.91 -3.66 -5.50
N LEU A 12 6.91 -2.83 -5.21
CA LEU A 12 5.50 -3.11 -5.50
C LEU A 12 5.22 -3.14 -7.01
N LEU A 13 5.89 -2.29 -7.79
CA LEU A 13 5.82 -2.37 -9.26
C LEU A 13 6.42 -3.67 -9.79
N LEU A 14 7.52 -4.15 -9.21
CA LEU A 14 8.11 -5.43 -9.56
C LEU A 14 7.17 -6.58 -9.18
N PHE A 15 6.54 -6.55 -8.01
CA PHE A 15 5.53 -7.53 -7.62
C PHE A 15 4.37 -7.54 -8.60
N ALA A 16 3.79 -6.38 -8.90
CA ALA A 16 2.73 -6.23 -9.91
C ALA A 16 3.15 -6.80 -11.26
N ALA A 17 4.39 -6.54 -11.71
CA ALA A 17 4.90 -7.09 -12.95
C ALA A 17 4.96 -8.62 -12.89
N THR A 18 5.55 -9.20 -11.85
CA THR A 18 5.71 -10.67 -11.74
C THR A 18 4.40 -11.44 -11.72
N GLN A 19 3.27 -10.80 -11.38
CA GLN A 19 1.95 -11.40 -11.44
C GLN A 19 1.52 -11.79 -12.85
N TYR A 20 2.17 -11.33 -13.92
CA TYR A 20 1.83 -11.77 -15.29
C TYR A 20 1.87 -13.30 -15.47
N ASN A 21 2.59 -14.02 -14.61
CA ASN A 21 2.67 -15.49 -14.64
C ASN A 21 1.49 -16.19 -13.96
N ASP A 22 0.68 -15.46 -13.18
CA ASP A 22 -0.41 -16.01 -12.39
C ASP A 22 -1.74 -15.95 -13.19
N PRO A 23 -2.64 -16.93 -13.01
CA PRO A 23 -3.90 -17.02 -13.78
C PRO A 23 -4.84 -15.83 -13.54
N ASP A 24 -4.67 -15.12 -12.42
CA ASP A 24 -5.51 -14.03 -11.93
C ASP A 24 -4.72 -12.71 -11.79
N TRP A 25 -3.68 -12.55 -12.61
CA TRP A 25 -2.77 -11.39 -12.66
C TRP A 25 -3.44 -10.01 -12.64
N TYR A 26 -4.65 -9.91 -13.19
CA TYR A 26 -5.40 -8.66 -13.29
C TYR A 26 -5.94 -8.20 -11.93
N TYR A 27 -6.23 -9.12 -11.01
CA TYR A 27 -6.59 -8.77 -9.63
C TYR A 27 -5.33 -8.38 -8.83
N TRP A 28 -4.34 -9.26 -8.78
CA TRP A 28 -3.15 -9.04 -7.95
C TRP A 28 -2.25 -7.92 -8.45
N GLY A 29 -2.07 -7.82 -9.77
CA GLY A 29 -1.39 -6.68 -10.38
C GLY A 29 -2.02 -5.36 -9.95
N LEU A 30 -3.36 -5.28 -9.94
CA LEU A 30 -4.07 -4.07 -9.50
C LEU A 30 -3.88 -3.78 -8.00
N VAL A 31 -3.93 -4.81 -7.14
CA VAL A 31 -3.68 -4.69 -5.70
C VAL A 31 -2.31 -4.05 -5.43
N TYR A 32 -1.26 -4.59 -6.05
CA TYR A 32 0.10 -4.04 -5.92
C TYR A 32 0.23 -2.63 -6.52
N LEU A 33 -0.42 -2.35 -7.66
CA LEU A 33 -0.39 -1.02 -8.28
C LEU A 33 -1.04 0.05 -7.41
N ILE A 34 -2.13 -0.26 -6.70
CA ILE A 34 -2.76 0.67 -5.75
C ILE A 34 -1.78 1.03 -4.63
N ALA A 35 -1.12 0.04 -4.01
CA ALA A 35 -0.13 0.29 -2.96
C ALA A 35 1.12 1.04 -3.50
N ALA A 36 1.56 0.72 -4.72
CA ALA A 36 2.66 1.41 -5.39
C ALA A 36 2.31 2.88 -5.62
N TYR A 37 1.08 3.18 -6.02
CA TYR A 37 0.60 4.55 -6.22
C TYR A 37 0.67 5.38 -4.92
N TRP A 38 0.26 4.83 -3.79
CA TRP A 38 0.36 5.53 -2.50
C TRP A 38 1.81 5.78 -2.09
N SER A 39 2.69 4.80 -2.31
CA SER A 39 4.14 4.95 -2.08
C SER A 39 4.74 6.04 -2.99
N TYR A 40 4.37 6.06 -4.28
CA TYR A 40 4.76 7.12 -5.20
C TYR A 40 4.29 8.50 -4.73
N LEU A 41 3.03 8.61 -4.30
CA LEU A 41 2.48 9.89 -3.84
C LEU A 41 3.22 10.38 -2.58
N ALA A 42 3.54 9.48 -1.64
CA ALA A 42 4.37 9.80 -0.48
C ALA A 42 5.79 10.22 -0.85
N ALA A 43 6.39 9.63 -1.89
CA ALA A 43 7.72 9.99 -2.36
C ALA A 43 7.76 11.37 -3.07
N ARG A 44 6.74 11.66 -3.90
CA ARG A 44 6.76 12.79 -4.83
C ARG A 44 6.03 14.03 -4.34
N ALA A 45 4.93 13.84 -3.63
CA ALA A 45 3.99 14.90 -3.24
C ALA A 45 3.22 14.50 -1.96
N SER A 46 3.94 14.25 -0.87
CA SER A 46 3.38 13.76 0.40
C SER A 46 2.24 14.64 0.93
N GLU A 47 2.26 15.95 0.66
CA GLU A 47 1.19 16.87 1.02
C GLU A 47 -0.16 16.50 0.38
N ARG A 48 -0.16 15.90 -0.82
CA ARG A 48 -1.40 15.48 -1.49
C ARG A 48 -2.11 14.36 -0.76
N LEU A 49 -1.39 13.50 -0.03
CA LEU A 49 -2.01 12.45 0.80
C LEU A 49 -2.89 13.02 1.92
N VAL A 50 -2.66 14.28 2.30
CA VAL A 50 -3.43 14.96 3.36
C VAL A 50 -4.42 15.97 2.76
N SER A 51 -4.01 16.74 1.75
CA SER A 51 -4.80 17.85 1.21
C SER A 51 -5.81 17.43 0.13
N TRP A 52 -5.54 16.38 -0.64
CA TRP A 52 -6.42 15.95 -1.72
C TRP A 52 -7.46 14.96 -1.19
N PRO A 53 -8.78 15.24 -1.27
CA PRO A 53 -9.81 14.38 -0.67
C PRO A 53 -9.73 12.93 -1.13
N LEU A 54 -9.46 12.69 -2.43
CA LEU A 54 -9.37 11.33 -2.95
C LEU A 54 -8.22 10.54 -2.32
N ALA A 55 -7.07 11.17 -2.09
CA ALA A 55 -5.95 10.50 -1.42
C ALA A 55 -6.17 10.37 0.09
N ARG A 56 -6.73 11.41 0.72
CA ARG A 56 -7.03 11.47 2.15
C ARG A 56 -7.98 10.36 2.60
N TYR A 57 -8.98 10.03 1.78
CA TYR A 57 -9.93 8.95 2.06
C TYR A 57 -9.55 7.64 1.36
N GLY A 58 -8.99 7.71 0.14
CA GLY A 58 -8.63 6.55 -0.65
C GLY A 58 -7.52 5.71 -0.04
N ALA A 59 -6.49 6.33 0.57
CA ALA A 59 -5.42 5.59 1.21
C ALA A 59 -5.91 4.82 2.46
N PRO A 60 -6.68 5.40 3.40
CA PRO A 60 -7.32 4.64 4.48
C PRO A 60 -8.26 3.54 4.00
N ILE A 61 -9.07 3.78 2.96
CA ILE A 61 -9.94 2.75 2.38
C ILE A 61 -9.11 1.59 1.81
N SER A 62 -8.00 1.91 1.12
CA SER A 62 -7.08 0.90 0.59
C SER A 62 -6.44 0.09 1.72
N ILE A 63 -6.02 0.74 2.82
CA ILE A 63 -5.50 0.06 4.01
C ILE A 63 -6.55 -0.92 4.56
N LEU A 64 -7.80 -0.48 4.73
CA LEU A 64 -8.86 -1.36 5.22
C LEU A 64 -9.09 -2.54 4.28
N PHE A 65 -9.15 -2.28 2.96
CA PHE A 65 -9.28 -3.32 1.95
C PHE A 65 -8.16 -4.36 2.05
N PHE A 66 -6.90 -3.91 2.15
CA PHE A 66 -5.75 -4.82 2.29
C PHE A 66 -5.77 -5.60 3.59
N LEU A 67 -6.15 -4.98 4.72
CA LEU A 67 -6.23 -5.67 6.01
C LEU A 67 -7.36 -6.71 6.03
N VAL A 68 -8.49 -6.41 5.39
CA VAL A 68 -9.59 -7.38 5.22
C VAL A 68 -9.15 -8.53 4.33
N GLY A 69 -8.49 -8.27 3.20
CA GLY A 69 -7.94 -9.30 2.32
C GLY A 69 -6.93 -10.20 3.03
N PHE A 70 -6.02 -9.61 3.81
CA PHE A 70 -5.10 -10.37 4.66
C PHE A 70 -5.87 -11.23 5.66
N ALA A 71 -6.82 -10.66 6.41
CA ALA A 71 -7.57 -11.40 7.42
C ALA A 71 -8.37 -12.57 6.83
N SER A 72 -8.92 -12.41 5.62
CA SER A 72 -9.66 -13.50 4.95
C SER A 72 -8.78 -14.67 4.55
N LEU A 73 -7.51 -14.42 4.23
CA LEU A 73 -6.57 -15.45 3.78
C LEU A 73 -5.56 -15.88 4.87
N ALA A 74 -5.48 -15.19 6.00
CA ALA A 74 -4.47 -15.43 7.04
C ALA A 74 -4.47 -16.88 7.56
N HIS A 75 -5.61 -17.56 7.51
CA HIS A 75 -5.75 -18.96 7.93
C HIS A 75 -5.03 -19.97 7.01
N THR A 76 -4.65 -19.57 5.80
CA THR A 76 -3.91 -20.42 4.84
C THR A 76 -2.40 -20.41 5.08
N ILE A 77 -1.91 -19.54 5.98
CA ILE A 77 -0.50 -19.43 6.31
C ILE A 77 -0.11 -20.55 7.28
N ASP A 78 0.61 -21.55 6.76
CA ASP A 78 1.16 -22.68 7.52
C ASP A 78 2.70 -22.82 7.32
N SER A 79 3.28 -23.95 7.73
CA SER A 79 4.72 -24.20 7.56
C SER A 79 5.20 -24.29 6.11
N ASN A 80 4.30 -24.57 5.17
CA ASN A 80 4.55 -24.72 3.73
C ASN A 80 3.99 -23.55 2.91
N TRP A 81 3.63 -22.43 3.57
CA TRP A 81 2.93 -21.28 2.98
C TRP A 81 3.54 -20.77 1.67
N ILE A 82 4.86 -20.88 1.47
CA ILE A 82 5.51 -20.40 0.25
C ILE A 82 5.02 -21.12 -1.01
N HIS A 83 4.57 -22.37 -0.86
CA HIS A 83 4.01 -23.18 -1.95
C HIS A 83 2.49 -23.05 -2.07
N VAL A 84 1.83 -22.40 -1.11
CA VAL A 84 0.38 -22.15 -1.09
C VAL A 84 0.12 -20.76 -1.67
N GLU A 85 -0.66 -20.68 -2.74
CA GLU A 85 -0.93 -19.44 -3.46
C GLU A 85 -1.62 -18.42 -2.56
N GLU A 86 -2.71 -18.82 -1.92
CA GLU A 86 -3.53 -18.01 -1.03
C GLU A 86 -2.73 -17.48 0.17
N ALA A 87 -1.69 -18.20 0.60
CA ALA A 87 -0.84 -17.76 1.69
C ALA A 87 0.16 -16.69 1.24
N ARG A 88 0.72 -16.81 0.02
CA ARG A 88 1.56 -15.76 -0.58
C ARG A 88 0.73 -14.50 -0.84
N GLU A 89 -0.49 -14.67 -1.30
CA GLU A 89 -1.50 -13.64 -1.49
C GLU A 89 -1.83 -12.89 -0.18
N ALA A 90 -2.06 -13.61 0.91
CA ALA A 90 -2.24 -13.03 2.24
C ALA A 90 -1.05 -12.13 2.62
N VAL A 91 0.17 -12.64 2.45
CA VAL A 91 1.40 -11.86 2.71
C VAL A 91 1.49 -10.64 1.80
N GLY A 92 1.10 -10.76 0.52
CA GLY A 92 1.00 -9.65 -0.43
C GLY A 92 0.08 -8.52 0.05
N TYR A 93 -1.12 -8.87 0.54
CA TYR A 93 -2.03 -7.92 1.17
C TYR A 93 -1.41 -7.23 2.39
N LEU A 94 -0.74 -7.98 3.26
CA LEU A 94 -0.08 -7.43 4.45
C LEU A 94 1.03 -6.43 4.08
N ILE A 95 1.84 -6.75 3.06
CA ILE A 95 2.87 -5.85 2.53
C ILE A 95 2.24 -4.56 1.99
N CYS A 96 1.16 -4.67 1.20
CA CYS A 96 0.44 -3.51 0.65
C CYS A 96 -0.14 -2.62 1.76
N ALA A 97 -0.71 -3.22 2.81
CA ALA A 97 -1.21 -2.50 3.99
C ALA A 97 -0.09 -1.74 4.69
N ILE A 98 1.03 -2.40 5.00
CA ILE A 98 2.16 -1.79 5.71
C ILE A 98 2.76 -0.63 4.89
N ALA A 99 3.00 -0.84 3.60
CA ALA A 99 3.55 0.21 2.73
C ALA A 99 2.63 1.44 2.70
N THR A 100 1.32 1.23 2.57
CA THR A 100 0.33 2.32 2.55
C THR A 100 0.21 3.02 3.91
N ILE A 101 0.26 2.28 5.01
CA ILE A 101 0.29 2.86 6.37
C ILE A 101 1.51 3.76 6.54
N ILE A 102 2.70 3.29 6.14
CA ILE A 102 3.95 4.07 6.23
C ILE A 102 3.84 5.35 5.38
N ALA A 103 3.26 5.26 4.17
CA ALA A 103 2.99 6.41 3.32
C ALA A 103 2.09 7.46 4.01
N VAL A 104 0.97 7.01 4.59
CA VAL A 104 0.03 7.89 5.30
C VAL A 104 0.68 8.52 6.54
N LEU A 105 1.32 7.73 7.39
CA LEU A 105 1.95 8.23 8.62
C LEU A 105 3.04 9.26 8.34
N ASP A 106 3.89 9.01 7.34
CA ASP A 106 4.93 9.96 6.93
C ASP A 106 4.32 11.26 6.38
N ALA A 107 3.25 11.17 5.58
CA ALA A 107 2.54 12.34 5.06
C ALA A 107 1.93 13.21 6.18
N TYR A 108 1.25 12.60 7.16
CA TYR A 108 0.69 13.33 8.31
C TYR A 108 1.78 13.93 9.20
N ARG A 109 2.90 13.22 9.40
CA ARG A 109 4.06 13.73 10.13
C ARG A 109 4.61 14.99 9.45
N LEU A 110 4.82 14.94 8.13
CA LEU A 110 5.34 16.07 7.35
C LEU A 110 4.35 17.25 7.29
N ALA A 111 3.05 16.97 7.14
CA ALA A 111 2.01 18.01 7.15
C ALA A 111 1.95 18.74 8.50
N SER A 112 2.05 18.00 9.60
CA SER A 112 2.09 18.56 10.95
C SER A 112 3.33 19.43 11.18
N ALA A 113 4.51 18.97 10.72
CA ALA A 113 5.75 19.75 10.79
C ALA A 113 5.70 21.05 9.96
N ARG A 114 4.90 21.07 8.88
CA ARG A 114 4.74 22.23 7.99
C ARG A 114 3.56 23.15 8.37
N GLY A 115 2.82 22.85 9.44
CA GLY A 115 1.66 23.66 9.87
C GLY A 115 0.44 23.57 8.94
N LEU A 116 0.42 22.63 7.99
CA LEU A 116 -0.66 22.49 6.99
C LEU A 116 -1.97 21.94 7.58
N ASN A 117 -1.95 21.42 8.81
CA ASN A 117 -3.14 20.90 9.50
C ASN A 117 -4.01 21.99 10.17
N ARG A 118 -3.66 23.27 10.06
CA ARG A 118 -4.36 24.38 10.75
C ARG A 118 -5.30 25.20 9.87
N SER A 119 -5.42 24.95 8.58
CA SER A 119 -6.13 25.84 7.65
C SER A 119 -7.53 25.37 7.22
N SER A 120 -8.18 24.49 8.00
CA SER A 120 -9.54 24.04 7.70
C SER A 120 -10.44 24.02 8.95
N SER A 121 -10.41 25.12 9.71
CA SER A 121 -11.42 25.46 10.71
C SER A 121 -12.30 26.58 10.17
#